data_AF-A0A847CEP7-F1
#
_entry.id   AF-A0A847CEP7-F1
#
_cell.length_a   1.000
_cell.length_b   1.000
_cell.length_c   1.000
_cell.angle_alpha   90.00
_cell.angle_beta   90.00
_cell.angle_gamma   90.00
#
_symmetry.space_group_name_H-M   'P 1'
#
loop_
_entity.id
_entity.type
_entity.pdbx_description
1 polymer ?
#
loop_
_entity_poly.entity_id
_entity_poly.type
_entity_poly.pdbx_seq_one_letter_code
_entity_poly.pdbx_strand_id
1 'polypeptide(L)'
;MLKDLNFDEIQEYFKGLSGIQKISLYGMAKACSEIQEKESIIRNQFTDKNWYLVREVFVINDDYQIAEVERKDNKEILYFIFINYKPINECAESFDKALISAVSYKYSNSTAPAVYFAKMIDMKYEAEESE
;
A
#
# COMPACT_ATOMS: atom_id res chain seq x y z
N MET A 1 24.81 -3.00 8.79
CA MET A 1 25.04 -3.47 10.17
C MET A 1 24.37 -4.80 10.53
N LEU A 2 23.17 -5.17 10.05
CA LEU A 2 22.73 -6.58 10.00
C LEU A 2 22.80 -7.17 8.59
N LYS A 3 22.61 -6.31 7.59
CA LYS A 3 22.62 -6.62 6.14
C LYS A 3 23.98 -7.10 5.61
N ASP A 4 25.02 -6.86 6.39
CA ASP A 4 26.42 -7.13 6.04
C ASP A 4 26.96 -8.37 6.79
N LEU A 5 26.14 -8.97 7.65
CA LEU A 5 26.49 -10.16 8.43
C LEU A 5 26.02 -11.41 7.67
N ASN A 6 26.83 -12.46 7.71
CA ASN A 6 26.43 -13.78 7.25
C ASN A 6 25.53 -14.48 8.28
N PHE A 7 24.96 -15.62 7.91
CA PHE A 7 23.97 -16.31 8.74
C PHE A 7 24.53 -16.75 10.12
N ASP A 8 25.79 -17.17 10.18
CA ASP A 8 26.44 -17.60 11.42
C ASP A 8 26.70 -16.40 12.35
N GLU A 9 27.14 -15.27 11.78
CA GLU A 9 27.32 -14.01 12.50
C GLU A 9 26.00 -13.44 13.03
N ILE A 10 24.92 -13.59 12.26
CA ILE A 10 23.57 -13.26 12.72
C ILE A 10 23.21 -14.12 13.93
N GLN A 11 23.44 -15.44 13.89
CA GLN A 11 23.15 -16.32 15.02
C GLN A 11 23.93 -15.94 16.28
N GLU A 12 25.22 -15.62 16.15
CA GLU A 12 26.04 -15.16 17.29
C GLU A 12 25.54 -13.83 17.85
N TYR A 13 25.22 -12.86 16.99
CA TYR A 13 24.63 -11.60 17.38
C TYR A 13 23.35 -11.81 18.21
N PHE A 14 22.44 -12.66 17.73
CA PHE A 14 21.19 -12.98 18.44
C PHE A 14 21.42 -13.70 19.78
N LYS A 15 22.45 -14.55 19.91
CA LYS A 15 22.81 -15.20 21.17
C LYS A 15 23.19 -14.18 22.25
N GLY A 16 23.94 -13.13 21.87
CA GLY A 16 24.41 -12.08 22.77
C GLY A 16 23.36 -11.08 23.25
N LEU A 17 22.14 -11.11 22.69
CA LEU A 17 21.08 -10.19 23.09
C LEU A 17 20.44 -10.56 24.43
N SER A 18 20.14 -9.53 25.22
CA SER A 18 19.32 -9.66 26.43
C SER A 18 17.88 -10.06 26.11
N GLY A 19 17.15 -10.57 27.11
CA GLY A 19 15.76 -11.00 26.94
C GLY A 19 14.84 -9.90 26.38
N ILE A 20 15.01 -8.66 26.83
CA ILE A 20 14.22 -7.50 26.36
C ILE A 20 14.51 -7.20 24.88
N GLN A 21 15.79 -7.22 24.48
CA GLN A 21 16.19 -6.98 23.09
C GLN A 21 15.64 -8.06 22.15
N LYS A 22 15.63 -9.32 22.60
CA LYS A 22 15.02 -10.44 21.85
C LYS A 22 13.53 -10.20 21.65
N ILE A 23 12.79 -9.87 22.71
CA ILE A 23 11.34 -9.58 22.63
C ILE A 23 11.08 -8.45 21.63
N SER A 24 11.85 -7.37 21.68
CA SER A 24 11.71 -6.24 20.75
C SER A 24 11.92 -6.67 19.29
N LEU A 25 12.96 -7.45 19.00
CA LEU A 25 13.24 -7.94 17.64
C LEU A 25 12.15 -8.90 17.15
N TYR A 26 11.66 -9.79 18.01
CA TYR A 26 10.52 -10.66 17.67
C TYR A 26 9.28 -9.83 17.34
N GLY A 27 9.00 -8.77 18.10
CA GLY A 27 7.88 -7.86 17.82
C GLY A 27 8.00 -7.18 16.45
N MET A 28 9.20 -6.68 16.12
CA MET A 28 9.49 -6.08 14.82
C MET A 28 9.35 -7.08 13.66
N ALA A 29 9.92 -8.28 13.81
CA ALA A 29 9.84 -9.33 12.80
C ALA A 29 8.39 -9.77 12.56
N LYS A 30 7.61 -9.90 13.63
CA LYS A 30 6.17 -10.21 13.55
C LYS A 30 5.41 -9.11 12.80
N ALA A 31 5.63 -7.84 13.14
CA ALA A 31 4.99 -6.73 12.44
C ALA A 31 5.35 -6.68 10.95
N CYS A 32 6.61 -6.95 10.59
CA CYS A 32 7.03 -7.07 9.19
C CYS A 32 6.33 -8.22 8.47
N SER A 33 6.20 -9.38 9.11
CA SER A 33 5.47 -10.53 8.55
C SER A 33 4.00 -10.19 8.31
N GLU A 34 3.34 -9.54 9.27
CA GLU A 34 1.94 -9.11 9.16
C GLU A 34 1.75 -8.10 8.00
N ILE A 35 2.69 -7.18 7.79
CA ILE A 35 2.69 -6.25 6.65
C ILE A 35 2.83 -7.02 5.33
N GLN A 36 3.76 -7.96 5.24
CA GLN A 36 3.97 -8.77 4.03
C GLN A 36 2.74 -9.61 3.66
N GLU A 37 2.07 -10.20 4.65
CA GLU A 37 0.81 -10.92 4.45
C GLU A 37 -0.28 -9.99 3.89
N LYS A 38 -0.44 -8.81 4.49
CA LYS A 38 -1.39 -7.77 4.05
C LYS A 38 -1.11 -7.30 2.62
N GLU A 39 0.15 -7.03 2.27
CA GLU A 39 0.54 -6.67 0.90
C GLU A 39 0.25 -7.80 -0.09
N SER A 40 0.47 -9.05 0.32
CA SER A 40 0.25 -10.22 -0.53
C SER A 40 -1.23 -10.34 -0.95
N ILE A 41 -2.17 -9.99 -0.06
CA ILE A 41 -3.60 -9.94 -0.39
C ILE A 41 -3.87 -9.01 -1.58
N ILE A 42 -3.23 -7.84 -1.61
CA ILE A 42 -3.40 -6.86 -2.70
C ILE A 42 -2.70 -7.33 -3.96
N ARG A 43 -1.43 -7.77 -3.86
CA ARG A 43 -0.64 -8.25 -5.00
C ARG A 43 -1.32 -9.42 -5.72
N ASN A 44 -1.95 -10.32 -4.96
CA ASN A 44 -2.67 -11.48 -5.51
C ASN A 44 -3.86 -11.11 -6.40
N GLN A 45 -4.43 -9.91 -6.24
CA GLN A 45 -5.54 -9.43 -7.10
C GLN A 45 -5.09 -9.00 -8.50
N PHE A 46 -3.78 -8.92 -8.72
CA PHE A 46 -3.18 -8.63 -10.01
C PHE A 46 -2.54 -9.86 -10.68
N THR A 47 -2.47 -11.00 -9.99
CA THR A 47 -1.79 -12.20 -10.50
C THR A 47 -2.38 -12.69 -11.83
N ASP A 48 -3.71 -12.66 -11.98
CA ASP A 48 -4.38 -13.04 -13.22
C ASP A 48 -4.42 -11.90 -14.25
N LYS A 49 -4.08 -10.67 -13.85
CA LYS A 49 -4.11 -9.48 -14.69
C LYS A 49 -2.74 -9.26 -15.33
N ASN A 50 -2.46 -10.02 -16.39
CA ASN A 50 -1.17 -9.98 -17.10
C ASN A 50 -0.76 -8.59 -17.62
N TRP A 51 -1.67 -7.62 -17.70
CA TRP A 51 -1.40 -6.24 -18.13
C TRP A 51 -0.76 -5.34 -17.08
N TYR A 52 -0.78 -5.74 -15.82
CA TYR A 52 -0.35 -4.89 -14.71
C TYR A 52 0.90 -5.46 -14.00
N LEU A 53 1.74 -4.56 -13.49
CA LEU A 53 2.88 -4.87 -12.63
C LEU A 53 2.77 -4.02 -11.36
N VAL A 54 2.54 -4.67 -10.21
CA VAL A 54 2.49 -3.97 -8.91
C VAL A 54 3.90 -3.57 -8.49
N ARG A 55 4.18 -2.26 -8.47
CA ARG A 55 5.45 -1.69 -8.05
C ARG A 55 5.52 -1.64 -6.53
N GLU A 56 4.56 -0.99 -5.91
CA GLU A 56 4.52 -0.74 -4.48
C GLU A 56 3.10 -0.86 -3.93
N VAL A 57 2.98 -1.22 -2.66
CA VAL A 57 1.72 -1.27 -1.93
C VAL A 57 1.87 -0.42 -0.68
N PHE A 58 1.04 0.61 -0.57
CA PHE A 58 0.99 1.51 0.55
C PHE A 58 -0.17 1.12 1.46
N VAL A 59 0.14 0.60 2.65
CA VAL A 59 -0.83 0.39 3.73
C VAL A 59 -0.88 1.65 4.58
N ILE A 60 -1.83 2.54 4.31
CA ILE A 60 -1.97 3.82 5.03
C ILE A 60 -2.47 3.55 6.46
N ASN A 61 -3.48 2.69 6.58
CA ASN A 61 -3.90 2.06 7.82
C ASN A 61 -4.64 0.75 7.50
N ASP A 62 -5.29 0.14 8.50
CA ASP A 62 -6.03 -1.12 8.30
C ASP A 62 -7.23 -0.99 7.34
N ASP A 63 -7.77 0.22 7.16
CA ASP A 63 -8.95 0.47 6.35
C ASP A 63 -8.62 0.95 4.93
N TYR A 64 -7.49 1.65 4.72
CA TYR A 64 -7.11 2.21 3.42
C TYR A 64 -5.78 1.65 2.93
N GLN A 65 -5.77 1.17 1.70
CA GLN A 65 -4.55 0.77 1.01
C GLN A 65 -4.54 1.29 -0.43
N ILE A 66 -3.36 1.57 -0.96
CA ILE A 66 -3.16 2.02 -2.34
C ILE A 66 -2.07 1.15 -2.96
N ALA A 67 -2.30 0.65 -4.17
CA ALA A 67 -1.27 -0.02 -4.95
C ALA A 67 -0.80 0.88 -6.09
N GLU A 68 0.50 1.12 -6.18
CA GLU A 68 1.11 1.70 -7.36
C GLU A 68 1.36 0.58 -8.38
N VAL A 69 0.76 0.74 -9.55
CA VAL A 69 0.72 -0.28 -10.58
C VAL A 69 1.17 0.32 -11.90
N GLU A 70 2.15 -0.32 -12.53
CA GLU A 70 2.58 0.01 -13.87
C GLU A 70 1.83 -0.85 -14.89
N ARG A 71 1.24 -0.20 -15.88
CA ARG A 71 0.73 -0.85 -17.09
C ARG A 71 1.87 -1.31 -17.98
N LYS A 72 1.85 -2.58 -18.39
CA LYS A 72 2.96 -3.19 -19.16
C LYS A 72 3.01 -2.73 -20.61
N ASP A 73 1.87 -2.32 -21.19
CA ASP A 73 1.74 -1.91 -22.58
C ASP A 73 2.29 -0.50 -22.84
N ASN A 74 1.94 0.47 -21.99
CA ASN A 74 2.30 1.89 -22.18
C ASN A 74 3.18 2.48 -21.06
N LYS A 75 3.53 1.69 -20.03
CA LYS A 75 4.30 2.15 -18.86
C LYS A 75 3.62 3.23 -18.02
N GLU A 76 2.32 3.40 -18.18
CA GLU A 76 1.51 4.31 -17.38
C GLU A 76 1.45 3.82 -15.93
N ILE A 77 1.58 4.75 -15.00
CA ILE A 77 1.49 4.49 -13.56
C ILE A 77 0.09 4.86 -13.10
N LEU A 78 -0.58 3.89 -12.47
CA LEU A 78 -1.91 4.03 -11.91
C LEU A 78 -1.88 3.66 -10.43
N TYR A 79 -2.70 4.36 -9.65
CA TYR A 79 -2.86 4.15 -8.22
C TYR A 79 -4.23 3.51 -7.97
N PHE A 80 -4.23 2.20 -7.73
CA PHE A 80 -5.45 1.45 -7.41
C PHE A 80 -5.78 1.57 -5.93
N ILE A 81 -7.04 1.86 -5.63
CA ILE A 81 -7.49 2.10 -4.26
C ILE A 81 -8.15 0.84 -3.70
N PHE A 82 -7.86 0.55 -2.44
CA PHE A 82 -8.44 -0.57 -1.70
C PHE A 82 -9.00 -0.09 -0.37
N ILE A 83 -10.20 -0.55 -0.03
CA ILE A 83 -10.84 -0.32 1.26
C ILE A 83 -11.00 -1.68 1.94
N ASN A 84 -10.41 -1.84 3.12
CA ASN A 84 -10.34 -3.13 3.83
C ASN A 84 -9.82 -4.26 2.92
N TYR A 85 -8.73 -4.00 2.18
CA TYR A 85 -8.11 -4.93 1.21
C TYR A 85 -9.00 -5.33 0.02
N LYS A 86 -10.16 -4.70 -0.17
CA LYS A 86 -11.04 -4.90 -1.32
C LYS A 86 -10.87 -3.77 -2.32
N PRO A 87 -10.75 -4.06 -3.62
CA PRO A 87 -10.57 -3.02 -4.63
C PRO A 87 -11.87 -2.22 -4.72
N ILE A 88 -11.74 -0.91 -4.85
CA ILE A 88 -12.83 -0.10 -5.40
C ILE A 88 -12.64 -0.06 -6.92
N ASN A 89 -13.74 0.00 -7.69
CA ASN A 89 -13.68 0.00 -9.16
C ASN A 89 -13.20 1.36 -9.72
N GLU A 90 -12.16 1.93 -9.13
CA GLU A 90 -11.58 3.22 -9.50
C GLU A 90 -10.06 3.19 -9.27
N CYS A 91 -9.34 3.87 -10.16
CA CYS A 91 -7.91 4.15 -10.01
C CYS A 91 -7.65 5.63 -10.25
N ALA A 92 -6.54 6.14 -9.73
CA ALA A 92 -6.13 7.53 -9.95
C ALA A 92 -4.74 7.62 -10.60
N GLU A 93 -4.48 8.72 -11.28
CA GLU A 93 -3.19 8.98 -11.94
C GLU A 93 -2.09 9.47 -10.98
N SER A 94 -2.44 9.77 -9.72
CA SER A 94 -1.47 10.20 -8.70
C SER A 94 -1.84 9.67 -7.32
N PHE A 95 -0.83 9.50 -6.48
CA PHE A 95 -0.99 9.05 -5.11
C PHE A 95 -1.90 9.98 -4.29
N ASP A 96 -1.73 11.29 -4.41
CA ASP A 96 -2.53 12.27 -3.68
C ASP A 96 -4.01 12.18 -4.07
N LYS A 97 -4.32 12.01 -5.37
CA LYS A 97 -5.69 11.83 -5.84
C LYS A 97 -6.27 10.55 -5.22
N ALA A 98 -5.54 9.44 -5.32
CA ALA A 98 -5.96 8.15 -4.75
C ALA A 98 -6.23 8.22 -3.24
N LEU A 99 -5.42 8.95 -2.49
CA LEU A 99 -5.59 9.15 -1.05
C LEU A 99 -6.90 9.87 -0.73
N ILE A 100 -7.18 10.98 -1.42
CA ILE A 100 -8.42 11.74 -1.21
C ILE A 100 -9.65 10.95 -1.65
N SER A 101 -9.56 10.23 -2.78
CA SER A 101 -10.60 9.32 -3.25
C SER A 101 -10.90 8.21 -2.24
N ALA A 102 -9.86 7.62 -1.62
CA ALA A 102 -10.01 6.59 -0.60
C ALA A 102 -10.74 7.11 0.65
N VAL A 103 -10.36 8.31 1.11
CA VAL A 103 -11.04 8.99 2.24
C VAL A 103 -12.50 9.26 1.89
N SER A 104 -12.76 9.83 0.71
CA SER A 104 -14.11 10.08 0.23
C SER A 104 -14.93 8.77 0.22
N TYR A 105 -14.43 7.73 -0.43
CA TYR A 105 -15.16 6.46 -0.57
C TYR A 105 -15.53 5.84 0.78
N LYS A 106 -14.66 5.88 1.79
CA LYS A 106 -15.01 5.32 3.12
C LYS A 106 -16.19 6.03 3.79
N TYR A 107 -16.27 7.35 3.68
CA TYR A 107 -17.28 8.13 4.39
C TYR A 107 -18.56 8.33 3.59
N SER A 108 -18.51 8.30 2.25
CA SER A 108 -19.67 8.51 1.38
C SER A 108 -20.00 7.35 0.45
N ASN A 109 -19.27 6.23 0.49
CA ASN A 109 -19.37 5.12 -0.48
C ASN A 109 -19.28 5.60 -1.95
N SER A 110 -18.55 6.69 -2.17
CA SER A 110 -18.38 7.34 -3.45
C SER A 110 -17.12 8.21 -3.40
N THR A 111 -16.40 8.29 -4.51
CA THR A 111 -15.26 9.19 -4.68
C THR A 111 -15.66 10.58 -5.15
N ALA A 112 -16.92 10.80 -5.55
CA ALA A 112 -17.37 12.09 -6.06
C ALA A 112 -17.11 13.25 -5.08
N PRO A 113 -17.27 13.08 -3.74
CA PRO A 113 -16.90 14.14 -2.80
C PRO A 113 -15.41 14.49 -2.71
N ALA A 114 -14.51 13.67 -3.28
CA ALA A 114 -13.07 13.94 -3.34
C ALA A 114 -12.75 15.30 -3.96
N VAL A 115 -13.56 15.76 -4.93
CA VAL A 115 -13.39 17.08 -5.56
C VAL A 115 -13.50 18.23 -4.55
N TYR A 116 -14.35 18.10 -3.53
CA TYR A 116 -14.52 19.14 -2.52
C TYR A 116 -13.33 19.15 -1.56
N PHE A 117 -12.85 17.98 -1.14
CA PHE A 117 -11.65 17.88 -0.32
C PHE A 117 -10.43 18.44 -1.03
N ALA A 118 -10.24 18.11 -2.32
CA ALA A 118 -9.16 18.65 -3.12
C ALA A 118 -9.23 20.18 -3.23
N LYS A 119 -10.42 20.76 -3.46
CA LYS A 119 -10.64 22.22 -3.46
C LYS A 119 -10.30 22.86 -2.12
N MET A 120 -10.61 22.21 -1.00
CA MET A 120 -10.30 22.74 0.34
C MET A 120 -8.79 22.86 0.61
N ILE A 121 -7.98 22.04 -0.05
CA ILE A 121 -6.51 22.03 0.10
C ILE A 121 -5.78 22.61 -1.11
N ASP A 122 -6.49 23.29 -2.00
CA ASP A 122 -5.98 23.88 -3.25
C ASP A 122 -5.26 22.88 -4.17
N MET A 123 -5.76 21.63 -4.19
CA MET A 123 -5.27 20.57 -5.06
C MET A 123 -6.12 20.49 -6.34
N LYS A 124 -5.45 20.34 -7.48
CA LYS A 124 -6.13 20.04 -8.76
C LYS A 124 -6.66 18.60 -8.75
N TYR A 125 -7.98 18.47 -8.84
CA TYR A 125 -8.66 17.18 -8.90
C TYR A 125 -9.73 17.24 -9.99
N GLU A 126 -9.52 16.48 -11.05
CA GLU A 126 -10.50 16.26 -12.10
C GLU A 126 -11.17 14.92 -11.79
N ALA A 127 -12.49 14.94 -11.59
CA ALA A 127 -13.25 13.70 -11.44
C ALA A 127 -13.41 13.11 -12.84
N GLU A 128 -12.91 11.89 -13.05
CA GLU A 128 -13.24 11.15 -14.26
C GLU A 128 -14.71 10.73 -14.15
N GLU A 129 -15.55 11.22 -15.07
CA GLU A 129 -16.91 10.70 -15.23
C GLU A 129 -16.78 9.25 -15.75
N SER A 130 -17.26 8.30 -14.96
CA SER A 130 -17.39 6.91 -15.41
C SER A 130 -18.51 6.82 -16.45
N GLU A 131 -18.15 6.55 -17.70
CA GLU A 131 -19.08 6.13 -18.78
C GLU A 131 -19.72 4.76 -18.49
#